data_AF-A0A859FG56-F1
#
_entry.id   AF-A0A859FG56-F1
#
_cell.length_a   1.000
_cell.length_b   1.000
_cell.length_c   1.000
_cell.angle_alpha   90.00
_cell.angle_beta   90.00
_cell.angle_gamma   90.00
#
_symmetry.space_group_name_H-M   'P 1'
#
loop_
_entity.id
_entity.type
_entity.pdbx_description
1 polymer ?
#
loop_
_entity_poly.entity_id
_entity_poly.type
_entity_poly.pdbx_seq_one_letter_code
_entity_poly.pdbx_strand_id
1 'polypeptide(L)'
;MKARVDFNAAKIKAKASGAKKQAQMVLDNEVVKGGNKFIPFDRGDLAQSGIRMTNPGSGKVTWQMPYARKLYYNPQFNFSKDKNSQAGGLWFERAKSQELPAWLRITEAAFKKFF
;
A
#
# COMPACT_ATOMS: atom_id res chain seq x y z
N MET A 1 -28.17 40.75 9.68
CA MET A 1 -26.97 40.49 8.85
C MET A 1 -27.25 39.25 8.00
N LYS A 2 -27.30 39.36 6.66
CA LYS A 2 -27.46 38.20 5.76
C LYS A 2 -26.10 37.86 5.18
N ALA A 3 -25.56 36.70 5.51
CA ALA A 3 -24.38 36.16 4.84
C ALA A 3 -24.82 35.38 3.60
N ARG A 4 -24.20 35.65 2.46
CA ARG A 4 -24.39 34.88 1.22
C ARG A 4 -23.26 33.87 1.13
N VAL A 5 -23.59 32.58 1.08
CA VAL A 5 -22.61 31.50 0.96
C VAL A 5 -22.71 30.94 -0.46
N ASP A 6 -21.65 31.14 -1.25
CA ASP A 6 -21.54 30.55 -2.58
C ASP A 6 -20.90 29.16 -2.49
N PHE A 7 -21.74 28.13 -2.58
CA PHE A 7 -21.31 26.73 -2.54
C PHE A 7 -20.95 26.23 -3.94
N ASN A 8 -19.67 26.17 -4.25
CA ASN A 8 -19.20 25.58 -5.51
C ASN A 8 -18.90 24.08 -5.34
N ALA A 9 -19.95 23.27 -5.50
CA ALA A 9 -19.89 21.82 -5.37
C ALA A 9 -18.83 21.18 -6.30
N ALA A 10 -18.70 21.68 -7.52
CA ALA A 10 -17.78 21.14 -8.53
C ALA A 10 -16.31 21.34 -8.10
N LYS A 11 -15.97 22.54 -7.61
CA LYS A 11 -14.62 22.85 -7.14
C LYS A 11 -14.23 22.01 -5.92
N ILE A 12 -15.17 21.81 -4.98
CA ILE A 12 -14.95 20.97 -3.80
C ILE A 12 -14.73 19.50 -4.21
N LYS A 13 -15.54 18.98 -5.13
CA LYS A 13 -15.40 17.61 -5.64
C LYS A 13 -14.06 17.39 -6.34
N ALA A 14 -13.61 18.37 -7.14
CA ALA A 14 -12.31 18.31 -7.80
C ALA A 14 -11.17 18.28 -6.77
N LYS A 15 -11.22 19.15 -5.75
CA LYS A 15 -10.22 19.17 -4.66
C LYS A 15 -10.19 17.84 -3.89
N ALA A 16 -11.36 17.33 -3.50
CA ALA A 16 -11.49 16.03 -2.82
C ALA A 16 -10.91 14.88 -3.66
N SER A 17 -11.16 14.88 -4.97
CA SER A 17 -10.63 13.86 -5.89
C SER A 17 -9.11 13.92 -6.00
N GLY A 18 -8.54 15.13 -6.06
CA GLY A 18 -7.09 15.35 -6.02
C GLY A 18 -6.46 14.85 -4.72
N ALA A 19 -7.04 15.22 -3.59
CA ALA A 19 -6.60 14.78 -2.27
C ALA A 19 -6.68 13.26 -2.10
N LYS A 20 -7.78 12.64 -2.56
CA LYS A 20 -7.94 11.18 -2.57
C LYS A 20 -6.85 10.50 -3.37
N LYS A 21 -6.52 11.00 -4.57
CA LYS A 21 -5.47 10.42 -5.42
C LYS A 21 -4.11 10.44 -4.72
N GLN A 22 -3.76 11.56 -4.08
CA GLN A 22 -2.50 11.69 -3.35
C GLN A 22 -2.46 10.78 -2.12
N ALA A 23 -3.55 10.71 -1.36
CA ALA A 23 -3.67 9.79 -0.22
C ALA A 23 -3.53 8.32 -0.66
N GLN A 24 -4.14 7.95 -1.79
CA GLN A 24 -4.03 6.60 -2.35
C GLN A 24 -2.59 6.27 -2.78
N MET A 25 -1.86 7.22 -3.37
CA MET A 25 -0.43 7.04 -3.71
C MET A 25 0.40 6.73 -2.48
N VAL A 26 0.16 7.44 -1.38
CA VAL A 26 0.85 7.20 -0.10
C VAL A 26 0.50 5.82 0.45
N LEU A 27 -0.79 5.46 0.45
CA LEU A 27 -1.24 4.15 0.93
C LEU A 27 -0.63 3.00 0.13
N ASP A 28 -0.66 3.07 -1.20
CA ASP A 28 -0.12 2.03 -2.08
C ASP A 28 1.37 1.78 -1.79
N ASN A 29 2.15 2.85 -1.58
CA ASN A 29 3.57 2.76 -1.24
C ASN A 29 3.81 2.14 0.16
N GLU A 30 3.02 2.52 1.16
CA GLU A 30 3.14 1.94 2.51
C GLU A 30 2.74 0.47 2.54
N VAL A 31 1.77 0.05 1.72
CA VAL A 31 1.39 -1.36 1.56
C VAL A 31 2.53 -2.16 0.93
N VAL A 32 3.17 -1.66 -0.14
CA VAL A 32 4.35 -2.30 -0.74
C VAL A 32 5.47 -2.43 0.28
N LYS A 33 5.76 -1.34 1.00
CA LYS A 33 6.82 -1.29 2.01
C LYS A 33 6.57 -2.27 3.16
N GLY A 34 5.36 -2.30 3.70
CA GLY A 34 4.99 -3.22 4.78
C GLY A 34 5.01 -4.68 4.32
N GLY A 35 4.44 -4.98 3.15
CA GLY A 35 4.47 -6.33 2.58
C GLY A 35 5.89 -6.84 2.34
N ASN A 36 6.78 -5.99 1.83
CA ASN A 36 8.18 -6.36 1.56
C ASN A 36 8.97 -6.77 2.83
N LYS A 37 8.54 -6.37 4.03
CA LYS A 37 9.16 -6.84 5.30
C LYS A 37 9.00 -8.34 5.51
N PHE A 38 7.93 -8.95 4.98
CA PHE A 38 7.63 -10.36 5.20
C PHE A 38 7.93 -11.23 3.97
N ILE A 39 8.34 -10.63 2.86
CA ILE A 39 8.56 -11.37 1.61
C ILE A 39 9.77 -12.29 1.71
N PRO A 40 9.65 -13.54 1.24
CA PRO A 40 10.79 -14.44 1.08
C PRO A 40 11.84 -13.82 0.16
N PHE A 41 13.10 -13.88 0.59
CA PHE A 41 14.21 -13.28 -0.13
C PHE A 41 15.13 -14.36 -0.71
N ASP A 42 15.37 -14.28 -2.02
CA ASP A 42 16.45 -14.99 -2.70
C ASP A 42 17.42 -13.98 -3.34
N ARG A 43 17.01 -13.36 -4.45
CA ARG A 43 17.73 -12.28 -5.17
C ARG A 43 17.06 -10.90 -5.07
N GLY A 44 15.87 -10.84 -4.48
CA GLY A 44 15.09 -9.60 -4.30
C GLY A 44 14.08 -9.31 -5.42
N ASP A 45 14.03 -10.10 -6.49
CA ASP A 45 13.13 -9.88 -7.64
C ASP A 45 11.65 -9.79 -7.22
N LEU A 46 11.23 -10.63 -6.27
CA LEU A 46 9.85 -10.60 -5.77
C LEU A 46 9.52 -9.26 -5.12
N ALA A 47 10.33 -8.80 -4.15
CA ALA A 47 10.13 -7.51 -3.50
C ALA A 47 10.21 -6.34 -4.50
N GLN A 48 11.14 -6.39 -5.45
CA GLN A 48 11.27 -5.39 -6.50
C GLN A 48 10.06 -5.37 -7.45
N SER A 49 9.46 -6.52 -7.76
CA SER A 49 8.25 -6.58 -8.58
C SER A 49 7.09 -5.80 -7.94
N GLY A 50 6.97 -5.82 -6.60
CA GLY A 50 5.99 -5.02 -5.87
C GLY A 50 6.16 -3.51 -6.07
N ILE A 51 7.40 -3.05 -6.26
CA ILE A 51 7.72 -1.65 -6.54
C ILE A 51 7.47 -1.32 -8.02
N ARG A 52 7.95 -2.18 -8.93
CA ARG A 52 7.89 -1.92 -10.38
C ARG A 52 6.49 -2.05 -10.97
N MET A 53 5.68 -2.96 -10.42
CA MET A 53 4.38 -3.34 -11.01
C MET A 53 3.20 -2.66 -10.32
N THR A 54 3.43 -2.00 -9.19
CA THR A 54 2.41 -1.16 -8.55
C THR A 54 2.42 0.20 -9.21
N ASN A 55 1.26 0.65 -9.70
CA ASN A 55 1.06 2.02 -10.17
C ASN A 55 0.53 2.86 -8.99
N PRO A 56 1.33 3.73 -8.35
CA PRO A 56 0.89 4.45 -7.16
C PRO A 56 -0.35 5.31 -7.44
N GLY A 57 -1.34 5.21 -6.55
CA GLY A 57 -2.61 5.93 -6.66
C GLY A 57 -3.69 5.18 -7.42
N SER A 58 -3.37 4.00 -7.97
CA SER A 58 -4.36 3.13 -8.61
C SER A 58 -5.23 2.39 -7.60
N GLY A 59 -4.77 2.24 -6.35
CA GLY A 59 -5.41 1.37 -5.36
C GLY A 59 -5.17 -0.12 -5.58
N LYS A 60 -4.26 -0.47 -6.50
CA LYS A 60 -3.87 -1.85 -6.79
C LYS A 60 -2.37 -2.03 -6.56
N VAL A 61 -2.04 -2.84 -5.56
CA VAL A 61 -0.67 -3.30 -5.26
C VAL A 61 -0.51 -4.72 -5.78
N THR A 62 0.60 -5.01 -6.46
CA THR A 62 0.82 -6.34 -7.07
C THR A 62 2.29 -6.74 -7.04
N TRP A 63 2.56 -7.94 -6.55
CA TRP A 63 3.86 -8.61 -6.68
C TRP A 63 3.77 -9.64 -7.81
N GLN A 64 4.40 -9.35 -8.96
CA GLN A 64 4.22 -10.11 -10.18
C GLN A 64 5.48 -10.91 -10.52
N MET A 65 5.54 -12.15 -10.02
CA MET A 65 6.50 -13.16 -10.46
C MET A 65 5.79 -14.50 -10.67
N PRO A 66 6.28 -15.38 -11.57
CA PRO A 66 5.65 -16.69 -11.81
C PRO A 66 5.46 -17.52 -10.54
N TYR A 67 6.37 -17.37 -9.58
CA TYR A 67 6.34 -18.07 -8.30
C TYR A 67 5.62 -17.29 -7.18
N ALA A 68 5.24 -16.02 -7.39
CA ALA A 68 4.68 -15.16 -6.33
C ALA A 68 3.43 -15.77 -5.69
N ARG A 69 2.47 -16.22 -6.50
CA ARG A 69 1.23 -16.85 -6.03
C ARG A 69 1.52 -18.11 -5.20
N LYS A 70 2.45 -18.95 -5.67
CA LYS A 70 2.85 -20.19 -4.97
C LYS A 70 3.43 -19.84 -3.60
N LEU A 71 4.36 -18.90 -3.51
CA LEU A 71 4.96 -18.51 -2.22
C LEU A 71 3.94 -17.83 -1.30
N TYR A 72 3.04 -17.02 -1.85
CA TYR A 72 2.06 -16.26 -1.08
C TYR A 72 1.09 -17.18 -0.33
N TYR A 73 0.45 -18.12 -1.03
CA TYR A 73 -0.61 -18.96 -0.48
C TYR A 73 -0.10 -20.24 0.20
N ASN A 74 1.21 -20.42 0.34
CA ASN A 74 1.78 -21.57 1.03
C ASN A 74 2.63 -21.13 2.24
N PRO A 75 2.01 -20.56 3.30
CA PRO A 75 2.73 -20.12 4.49
C PRO A 75 3.42 -21.27 5.26
N GLN A 76 3.04 -22.52 5.00
CA GLN A 76 3.63 -23.73 5.58
C GLN A 76 4.99 -24.13 4.99
N PHE A 77 5.46 -23.46 3.93
CA PHE A 77 6.79 -23.74 3.38
C PHE A 77 7.90 -23.37 4.35
N ASN A 78 9.01 -24.10 4.29
CA ASN A 78 10.22 -23.76 5.03
C ASN A 78 10.99 -22.64 4.31
N PHE A 79 10.58 -21.40 4.52
CA PHE A 79 11.23 -20.23 3.94
C PHE A 79 12.60 -19.99 4.60
N SER A 80 13.65 -19.77 3.79
CA SER A 80 14.95 -19.32 4.31
C SER A 80 14.79 -18.02 5.10
N LYS A 81 15.46 -17.96 6.25
CA LYS A 81 15.44 -16.83 7.18
C LYS A 81 16.74 -16.04 7.21
N ASP A 82 17.72 -16.45 6.41
CA ASP A 82 19.10 -15.95 6.48
C ASP A 82 19.17 -14.46 6.14
N LYS A 83 18.40 -14.03 5.13
CA LYS A 83 18.35 -12.62 4.68
C LYS A 83 17.13 -11.86 5.21
N ASN A 84 16.06 -12.59 5.55
CA ASN A 84 14.86 -12.02 6.12
C ASN A 84 14.29 -12.97 7.18
N SER A 85 14.52 -12.66 8.45
CA SER A 85 14.03 -13.46 9.59
C SER A 85 12.49 -13.54 9.61
N GLN A 86 11.81 -12.55 9.04
CA GLN A 86 10.35 -12.48 8.96
C GLN A 86 9.78 -13.13 7.68
N ALA A 87 10.60 -13.66 6.79
CA ALA A 87 10.18 -14.24 5.51
C ALA A 87 9.03 -15.25 5.64
N GLY A 88 8.00 -15.14 4.81
CA GLY A 88 6.92 -16.14 4.77
C GLY A 88 5.83 -15.79 3.78
N GLY A 89 4.89 -16.71 3.59
CA GLY A 89 3.66 -16.46 2.82
C GLY A 89 2.76 -15.41 3.47
N LEU A 90 1.67 -15.06 2.76
CA LEU A 90 0.64 -14.12 3.21
C LEU A 90 1.22 -12.78 3.70
N TRP A 91 2.24 -12.27 3.00
CA TRP A 91 3.00 -11.10 3.46
C TRP A 91 2.16 -9.82 3.54
N PHE A 92 1.12 -9.69 2.72
CA PHE A 92 0.19 -8.55 2.81
C PHE A 92 -0.71 -8.67 4.05
N GLU A 93 -1.28 -9.84 4.33
CA GLU A 93 -2.12 -10.05 5.52
C GLU A 93 -1.31 -9.85 6.80
N ARG A 94 -0.08 -10.33 6.81
CA ARG A 94 0.86 -10.15 7.94
C ARG A 94 1.25 -8.68 8.12
N ALA A 95 1.50 -7.96 7.04
CA ALA A 95 1.75 -6.53 7.11
C ALA A 95 0.51 -5.77 7.59
N LYS A 96 -0.66 -6.09 7.03
CA LYS A 96 -1.93 -5.45 7.39
C LYS A 96 -2.27 -5.67 8.87
N SER A 97 -2.07 -6.87 9.40
CA SER A 97 -2.37 -7.13 10.82
C SER A 97 -1.50 -6.30 11.78
N GLN A 98 -0.30 -5.88 11.35
CA GLN A 98 0.62 -5.10 12.18
C GLN A 98 0.57 -3.58 11.89
N GLU A 99 0.35 -3.20 10.64
CA GLU A 99 0.58 -1.82 10.17
C GLU A 99 -0.69 -1.07 9.81
N LEU A 100 -1.86 -1.73 9.79
CA LEU A 100 -3.12 -1.08 9.42
C LEU A 100 -3.38 0.23 10.17
N PRO A 101 -3.21 0.34 11.51
CA PRO A 101 -3.39 1.60 12.21
C PRO A 101 -2.46 2.72 11.70
N ALA A 102 -1.22 2.38 11.38
CA ALA A 102 -0.25 3.33 10.85
C ALA A 102 -0.60 3.77 9.43
N TRP A 103 -1.01 2.83 8.56
CA TRP A 103 -1.46 3.13 7.20
C TRP A 103 -2.68 4.06 7.20
N LEU A 104 -3.67 3.81 8.07
CA LEU A 104 -4.85 4.67 8.21
C LEU A 104 -4.44 6.09 8.62
N ARG A 105 -3.61 6.22 9.66
CA ARG A 105 -3.15 7.52 10.16
C ARG A 105 -2.40 8.32 9.09
N ILE A 106 -1.49 7.68 8.37
CA ILE A 106 -0.68 8.35 7.33
C ILE A 106 -1.55 8.73 6.13
N THR A 107 -2.47 7.85 5.73
CA THR A 107 -3.40 8.11 4.61
C THR A 107 -4.35 9.27 4.93
N GLU A 108 -4.88 9.31 6.16
CA GLU A 108 -5.74 10.40 6.62
C GLU A 108 -4.97 11.73 6.68
N ALA A 109 -3.74 11.72 7.21
CA ALA A 109 -2.88 12.90 7.23
C ALA A 109 -2.56 13.39 5.81
N ALA A 110 -2.28 12.48 4.88
CA ALA A 110 -2.06 12.82 3.47
C ALA A 110 -3.31 13.45 2.86
N PHE A 111 -4.49 12.84 3.06
CA PHE A 111 -5.74 13.41 2.55
C PHE A 111 -5.98 14.83 3.07
N LYS A 112 -5.86 15.04 4.39
CA LYS A 112 -6.01 16.37 5.03
C LYS A 112 -5.00 17.40 4.50
N LYS A 113 -3.78 16.98 4.19
CA LYS A 113 -2.74 17.86 3.63
C LYS A 113 -3.07 18.36 2.22
N PHE A 114 -3.73 17.54 1.40
CA PHE A 114 -4.05 17.88 0.00
C PHE A 114 -5.48 18.39 -0.20
N PHE A 115 -6.34 18.27 0.81
CA PHE A 115 -7.70 18.83 0.83
C PHE A 115 -7.75 20.27 1.36
#